data_AF-A0A8R2HBM7-F1
#
_entry.id   AF-A0A8R2HBM7-F1
#
_cell.length_a   1.000
_cell.length_b   1.000
_cell.length_c   1.000
_cell.angle_alpha   90.00
_cell.angle_beta   90.00
_cell.angle_gamma   90.00
#
_symmetry.space_group_name_H-M   'P 1'
#
loop_
_entity.id
_entity.type
_entity.pdbx_description
1 polymer ?
#
loop_
_entity_poly.entity_id
_entity_poly.type
_entity_poly.pdbx_seq_one_letter_code
_entity_poly.pdbx_strand_id
1 'polypeptide(L)'
;MRFALGVHGYEHLRETKYPLPAYSTLTRRLRQFKLNFGIFNDLLEPLKHKVSCMEEGDRFCVMSMDEMEINPQLSFDKNRSEMFGNVTLGNSTKKGNKLLVVLIRGVKHTWKQIIGAHVTDGAVNKESFKKFIFECIDFVESCGIQVTALSSDMGNCNRALWTELGIQIKKEGVRENKFYHNGHYIFVTPDVCHLLKNLKSATLKGDIILPVTYCESNNLKTQIIKGSYIAKLWTDEINAGKELRSLHHLNRNDIYPDNFQKMNVGAAIRFFSLKTAVALELAVKFGTLPQDALTTAHFIRLIYEWFTLTASKVRKTSITKHNKEQKYDFLEKIIALFENITIGNSWKPLN
;
A
#
# COMPACT_ATOMS: atom_id res chain seq x y z
N MET A 1 9.95 17.76 22.64
CA MET A 1 9.57 19.19 22.45
C MET A 1 10.01 19.73 21.09
N ARG A 2 11.31 19.76 20.73
CA ARG A 2 11.75 20.21 19.38
C ARG A 2 11.11 19.42 18.22
N PHE A 3 11.02 18.08 18.34
CA PHE A 3 10.32 17.24 17.36
C PHE A 3 8.82 17.56 17.23
N ALA A 4 8.18 18.10 18.27
CA ALA A 4 6.74 18.41 18.27
C ALA A 4 6.45 19.84 17.78
N LEU A 5 7.34 20.79 18.04
CA LEU A 5 7.14 22.22 17.77
C LEU A 5 7.89 22.72 16.52
N GLY A 6 8.76 21.89 15.94
CA GLY A 6 9.70 22.34 14.91
C GLY A 6 10.81 23.23 15.47
N VAL A 7 11.69 23.72 14.59
CA VAL A 7 12.84 24.54 14.98
C VAL A 7 12.38 25.90 15.49
N HIS A 8 11.51 26.59 14.75
CA HIS A 8 11.05 27.93 15.11
C HIS A 8 10.25 27.95 16.42
N GLY A 9 9.34 27.00 16.62
CA GLY A 9 8.58 26.93 17.87
C GLY A 9 9.46 26.58 19.08
N TYR A 10 10.48 25.73 18.90
CA TYR A 10 11.43 25.43 19.96
C TYR A 10 12.28 26.64 20.36
N GLU A 11 12.76 27.41 19.37
CA GLU A 11 13.54 28.63 19.63
C GLU A 11 12.67 29.74 20.23
N HIS A 12 11.43 29.91 19.75
CA HIS A 12 10.49 30.86 20.35
C HIS A 12 10.25 30.58 21.85
N LEU A 13 10.06 29.32 22.25
CA LEU A 13 9.94 28.98 23.67
C LEU A 13 11.21 29.31 24.47
N ARG A 14 12.39 29.12 23.87
CA ARG A 14 13.65 29.53 24.51
C ARG A 14 13.74 31.04 24.69
N GLU A 15 13.27 31.82 23.70
CA GLU A 15 13.20 33.28 23.78
C GLU A 15 12.26 33.74 24.90
N THR A 16 11.15 33.03 25.13
CA THR A 16 10.25 33.27 26.28
C THR A 16 10.84 32.85 27.63
N LYS A 17 12.14 32.48 27.69
CA LYS A 17 12.88 32.01 28.87
C LYS A 17 12.36 30.68 29.43
N TYR A 18 11.65 29.87 28.63
CA TYR A 18 11.33 28.51 29.02
C TYR A 18 12.63 27.69 29.15
N PRO A 19 12.82 26.88 30.21
CA PRO A 19 14.10 26.22 30.51
C PRO A 19 14.39 25.04 29.56
N LEU A 20 14.68 25.31 28.29
CA LEU A 20 15.03 24.32 27.28
C LEU A 20 16.53 24.35 26.95
N PRO A 21 17.16 23.18 26.72
CA PRO A 21 18.57 23.12 26.37
C PRO A 21 18.85 23.81 25.03
N ALA A 22 20.06 24.35 24.89
CA ALA A 22 20.54 24.92 23.64
C ALA A 22 20.61 23.86 22.52
N TYR A 23 20.46 24.31 21.27
CA TYR A 23 20.51 23.42 20.10
C TYR A 23 21.80 22.60 20.00
N SER A 24 22.94 23.19 20.35
CA SER A 24 24.23 22.50 20.42
C SER A 24 24.22 21.35 21.43
N THR A 25 23.57 21.54 22.58
CA THR A 25 23.44 20.50 23.62
C THR A 25 22.55 19.36 23.15
N LEU A 26 21.43 19.65 22.48
CA LEU A 26 20.59 18.63 21.86
C LEU A 26 21.35 17.82 20.81
N THR A 27 22.03 18.50 19.90
CA THR A 27 22.81 17.85 18.83
C THR A 27 23.91 16.97 19.42
N ARG A 28 24.62 17.44 20.44
CA ARG A 28 25.66 16.66 21.14
C ARG A 28 25.10 15.39 21.77
N ARG A 29 23.90 15.43 22.37
CA ARG A 29 23.23 14.23 22.90
C ARG A 29 22.80 13.29 21.79
N LEU A 30 22.20 13.81 20.72
CA LEU A 30 21.76 13.00 19.57
C LEU A 30 22.92 12.28 18.87
N ARG A 31 24.13 12.86 18.85
CA ARG A 31 25.33 12.22 18.30
C ARG A 31 25.71 10.91 18.99
N GLN A 32 25.25 10.68 20.22
CA GLN A 32 25.51 9.42 20.93
C GLN A 32 24.70 8.25 20.35
N PHE A 33 23.60 8.53 19.64
CA PHE A 33 22.78 7.52 18.99
C PHE A 33 23.31 7.23 17.58
N LYS A 34 23.82 6.02 17.36
CA LYS A 34 24.44 5.62 16.09
C LYS A 34 23.54 4.65 15.34
N LEU A 35 22.68 5.18 14.48
CA LEU A 35 21.94 4.34 13.55
C LEU A 35 22.83 3.98 12.35
N ASN A 36 22.95 2.68 12.08
CA ASN A 36 23.62 2.12 10.91
C ASN A 36 22.58 1.47 9.99
N PHE A 37 22.87 1.39 8.70
CA PHE A 37 22.03 0.64 7.76
C PHE A 37 22.07 -0.86 8.08
N GLY A 38 21.00 -1.56 7.74
CA GLY A 38 20.67 -2.89 8.26
C GLY A 38 19.59 -2.81 9.32
N ILE A 39 19.63 -3.76 10.26
CA ILE A 39 18.73 -3.79 11.41
C ILE A 39 19.24 -2.82 12.48
N PHE A 40 18.33 -2.03 13.04
CA PHE A 40 18.64 -1.07 14.08
C PHE A 40 18.73 -1.76 15.44
N ASN A 41 19.85 -2.44 15.69
CA ASN A 41 20.09 -3.21 16.92
C ASN A 41 19.96 -2.37 18.20
N ASP A 42 20.24 -1.07 18.14
CA ASP A 42 20.03 -0.13 19.26
C ASP A 42 18.55 -0.05 19.71
N LEU A 43 17.61 -0.52 18.88
CA LEU A 43 16.19 -0.60 19.23
C LEU A 43 15.82 -1.86 20.00
N LEU A 44 16.72 -2.85 20.13
CA LEU A 44 16.42 -4.14 20.77
C LEU A 44 15.91 -3.95 22.21
N GLU A 45 16.70 -3.29 23.05
CA GLU A 45 16.36 -3.10 24.46
C GLU A 45 15.14 -2.18 24.66
N PRO A 46 15.03 -1.01 23.99
CA PRO A 46 13.82 -0.21 24.04
C PRO A 46 12.56 -0.95 23.57
N LEU A 47 12.68 -1.79 22.53
CA LEU A 47 11.54 -2.54 21.99
C LEU A 47 11.13 -3.67 22.93
N LYS A 48 12.08 -4.42 23.51
CA LYS A 48 11.79 -5.42 24.55
C LYS A 48 11.09 -4.82 25.76
N HIS A 49 11.57 -3.68 26.26
CA HIS A 49 10.90 -2.97 27.36
C HIS A 49 9.49 -2.50 26.98
N LYS A 50 9.29 -2.07 25.73
CA LYS A 50 7.95 -1.72 25.26
C LYS A 50 7.02 -2.94 25.24
N VAL A 51 7.52 -4.08 24.79
CA VAL A 51 6.78 -5.35 24.66
C VAL A 51 6.45 -5.96 26.01
N SER A 52 7.31 -5.84 27.02
CA SER A 52 7.03 -6.33 28.37
C SER A 52 5.81 -5.63 29.00
N CYS A 53 5.52 -4.40 28.59
CA CYS A 53 4.33 -3.65 28.98
C CYS A 53 3.09 -3.90 28.09
N MET A 54 3.18 -4.77 27.09
CA MET A 54 2.06 -5.10 26.18
C MET A 54 1.30 -6.34 26.65
N GLU A 55 -0.03 -6.30 26.48
CA GLU A 55 -0.86 -7.50 26.53
C GLU A 55 -0.51 -8.45 25.37
N GLU A 56 -0.75 -9.75 25.53
CA GLU A 56 -0.44 -10.75 24.49
C GLU A 56 -1.08 -10.42 23.13
N GLY A 57 -2.34 -9.95 23.15
CA GLY A 57 -3.05 -9.55 21.93
C GLY A 57 -2.45 -8.36 21.18
N ASP A 58 -1.58 -7.58 21.83
CA ASP A 58 -0.94 -6.38 21.23
C ASP A 58 0.43 -6.69 20.62
N ARG A 59 0.93 -7.89 20.86
CA ARG A 59 2.22 -8.39 20.38
C ARG A 59 2.15 -8.95 18.95
N PHE A 60 1.00 -8.86 18.28
CA PHE A 60 0.88 -9.19 16.85
C PHE A 60 1.14 -7.97 15.98
N CYS A 61 1.99 -8.12 14.97
CA CYS A 61 2.32 -7.04 14.05
C CYS A 61 2.32 -7.46 12.58
N VAL A 62 2.10 -6.47 11.71
CA VAL A 62 2.36 -6.57 10.27
C VAL A 62 3.68 -5.87 9.99
N MET A 63 4.56 -6.55 9.26
CA MET A 63 5.78 -5.97 8.70
C MET A 63 5.46 -5.39 7.32
N SER A 64 5.86 -4.15 7.07
CA SER A 64 5.69 -3.46 5.80
C SER A 64 7.03 -2.98 5.29
N MET A 65 7.25 -3.09 3.98
CA MET A 65 8.47 -2.65 3.33
C MET A 65 8.16 -1.85 2.08
N ASP A 66 8.89 -0.75 1.90
CA ASP A 66 8.79 0.10 0.73
C ASP A 66 10.14 0.80 0.47
N GLU A 67 10.35 1.25 -0.77
CA GLU A 67 11.51 2.01 -1.18
C GLU A 67 11.15 3.48 -1.40
N MET A 68 11.98 4.39 -0.92
CA MET A 68 11.90 5.82 -1.29
C MET A 68 13.08 6.22 -2.17
N GLU A 69 12.83 7.03 -3.19
CA GLU A 69 13.89 7.62 -4.01
C GLU A 69 14.66 8.67 -3.21
N ILE A 70 15.99 8.63 -3.32
CA ILE A 70 16.92 9.58 -2.72
C ILE A 70 17.92 10.07 -3.76
N ASN A 71 18.45 11.28 -3.57
CA ASN A 71 19.49 11.79 -4.45
C ASN A 71 20.79 10.99 -4.26
N PRO A 72 21.40 10.44 -5.33
CA PRO A 72 22.65 9.71 -5.23
C PRO A 72 23.78 10.65 -4.85
N GLN A 73 24.26 10.56 -3.61
CA GLN A 73 25.31 11.44 -3.11
C GLN A 73 26.24 10.69 -2.17
N LEU A 74 27.55 10.89 -2.38
CA LEU A 74 28.56 10.49 -1.42
C LEU A 74 28.81 11.64 -0.45
N SER A 75 28.71 11.36 0.85
CA SER A 75 28.91 12.35 1.90
C SER A 75 29.84 11.79 2.96
N PHE A 76 30.80 12.60 3.41
CA PHE A 76 31.69 12.24 4.51
C PHE A 76 31.09 12.70 5.85
N ASP A 77 30.84 11.77 6.77
CA ASP A 77 30.48 12.13 8.15
C ASP A 77 31.75 12.34 8.97
N LYS A 78 32.06 13.60 9.24
CA LYS A 78 33.22 13.99 10.05
C LYS A 78 33.21 13.40 11.47
N ASN A 79 32.04 13.09 12.04
CA ASN A 79 31.96 12.56 13.40
C ASN A 79 32.26 11.06 13.44
N ARG A 80 31.93 10.34 12.36
CA ARG A 80 32.20 8.91 12.22
C ARG A 80 33.51 8.63 11.48
N SER A 81 34.05 9.63 10.79
CA SER A 81 35.18 9.51 9.88
C SER A 81 34.94 8.49 8.77
N GLU A 82 33.70 8.43 8.27
CA GLU A 82 33.23 7.43 7.31
C GLU A 82 32.51 8.08 6.11
N MET A 83 32.60 7.41 4.96
CA MET A 83 31.87 7.79 3.75
C MET A 83 30.51 7.10 3.71
N PHE A 84 29.45 7.86 3.41
CA PHE A 84 28.07 7.39 3.26
C PHE A 84 27.58 7.61 1.83
N GLY A 85 26.56 6.83 1.43
CA GLY A 85 25.86 7.00 0.15
C GLY A 85 26.04 5.85 -0.84
N ASN A 86 26.91 4.89 -0.53
CA ASN A 86 26.98 3.63 -1.27
C ASN A 86 25.83 2.68 -0.90
N VAL A 87 25.53 1.77 -1.81
CA VAL A 87 24.60 0.67 -1.57
C VAL A 87 25.07 -0.15 -0.38
N THR A 88 24.12 -0.53 0.48
CA THR A 88 24.37 -1.31 1.71
C THR A 88 23.77 -2.70 1.67
N LEU A 89 22.89 -2.97 0.70
CA LEU A 89 22.30 -4.27 0.43
C LEU A 89 22.51 -4.60 -1.05
N GLY A 90 23.50 -5.43 -1.34
CA GLY A 90 23.92 -5.76 -2.72
C GLY A 90 25.32 -5.20 -3.03
N ASN A 91 25.48 -4.57 -4.20
CA ASN A 91 26.79 -4.14 -4.68
C ASN A 91 27.25 -2.81 -4.06
N SER A 92 28.07 -2.90 -3.01
CA SER A 92 28.59 -1.77 -2.22
C SER A 92 29.52 -0.80 -2.97
N THR A 93 29.92 -1.12 -4.21
CA THR A 93 30.75 -0.22 -5.03
C THR A 93 29.93 0.89 -5.71
N LYS A 94 28.60 0.72 -5.78
CA LYS A 94 27.71 1.69 -6.43
C LYS A 94 27.15 2.69 -5.42
N LYS A 95 26.88 3.90 -5.91
CA LYS A 95 26.06 4.89 -5.20
C LYS A 95 24.61 4.40 -5.17
N GLY A 96 23.97 4.48 -4.02
CA GLY A 96 22.54 4.21 -3.91
C GLY A 96 21.70 5.39 -4.37
N ASN A 97 20.53 5.09 -4.90
CA ASN A 97 19.50 6.05 -5.32
C ASN A 97 18.16 5.79 -4.64
N LYS A 98 18.08 4.76 -3.78
CA LYS A 98 16.89 4.43 -3.03
C LYS A 98 17.22 4.06 -1.59
N LEU A 99 16.24 4.26 -0.71
CA LEU A 99 16.27 3.81 0.68
C LEU A 99 15.11 2.85 0.90
N LEU A 100 15.43 1.57 1.04
CA LEU A 100 14.52 0.52 1.48
C LEU A 100 14.33 0.64 2.99
N VAL A 101 13.08 0.70 3.45
CA VAL A 101 12.75 0.82 4.88
C VAL A 101 11.80 -0.29 5.28
N VAL A 102 12.05 -0.89 6.46
CA VAL A 102 11.18 -1.89 7.08
C VAL A 102 10.50 -1.29 8.31
N LEU A 103 9.18 -1.27 8.27
CA LEU A 103 8.29 -0.76 9.30
C LEU A 103 7.47 -1.91 9.88
N ILE A 104 7.40 -2.04 11.20
CA ILE A 104 6.40 -2.88 11.86
C ILE A 104 5.26 -2.04 12.41
N ARG A 105 4.05 -2.60 12.36
CA ARG A 105 2.83 -1.97 12.86
C ARG A 105 1.98 -2.97 13.62
N GLY A 106 1.53 -2.60 14.82
CA GLY A 106 0.62 -3.42 15.63
C GLY A 106 -0.73 -3.66 14.95
N VAL A 107 -1.27 -4.88 15.10
CA VAL A 107 -2.55 -5.31 14.53
C VAL A 107 -3.73 -4.81 15.38
N LYS A 108 -3.70 -5.08 16.70
CA LYS A 108 -4.78 -4.69 17.64
C LYS A 108 -4.70 -3.21 18.03
N HIS A 109 -3.53 -2.74 18.45
CA HIS A 109 -3.30 -1.35 18.82
C HIS A 109 -2.42 -0.60 17.83
N THR A 110 -2.70 0.71 17.71
CA THR A 110 -2.01 1.59 16.77
C THR A 110 -0.65 2.00 17.31
N TRP A 111 0.35 1.16 17.10
CA TRP A 111 1.75 1.51 17.28
C TRP A 111 2.54 1.14 16.02
N LYS A 112 3.64 1.86 15.78
CA LYS A 112 4.52 1.60 14.64
C LYS A 112 5.97 1.86 15.02
N GLN A 113 6.90 1.14 14.42
CA GLN A 113 8.33 1.28 14.64
C GLN A 113 9.08 0.95 13.35
N ILE A 114 10.05 1.79 12.97
CA ILE A 114 10.99 1.44 11.91
C ILE A 114 12.08 0.58 12.55
N ILE A 115 12.35 -0.59 11.99
CA ILE A 115 13.29 -1.57 12.57
C ILE A 115 14.59 -1.71 11.78
N GLY A 116 14.58 -1.29 10.51
CA GLY A 116 15.76 -1.37 9.68
C GLY A 116 15.60 -0.60 8.39
N ALA A 117 16.73 -0.28 7.79
CA ALA A 117 16.78 0.38 6.49
C ALA A 117 18.07 0.06 5.75
N HIS A 118 18.00 -0.02 4.43
CA HIS A 118 19.14 -0.19 3.56
C HIS A 118 19.10 0.81 2.41
N VAL A 119 20.27 1.34 2.07
CA VAL A 119 20.49 2.05 0.80
C VAL A 119 20.63 1.02 -0.33
N THR A 120 19.87 1.19 -1.41
CA THR A 120 19.84 0.29 -2.58
C THR A 120 20.00 1.08 -3.88
N ASP A 121 20.30 0.39 -4.99
CA ASP A 121 20.27 0.93 -6.36
C ASP A 121 18.97 0.57 -7.11
N GLY A 122 17.98 0.04 -6.38
CA GLY A 122 16.74 -0.51 -6.94
C GLY A 122 16.86 -1.92 -7.53
N ALA A 123 18.05 -2.53 -7.56
CA ALA A 123 18.29 -3.87 -8.08
C ALA A 123 18.81 -4.82 -6.99
N VAL A 124 18.02 -5.00 -5.93
CA VAL A 124 18.38 -5.90 -4.82
C VAL A 124 18.28 -7.36 -5.27
N ASN A 125 19.35 -8.13 -5.04
CA ASN A 125 19.33 -9.57 -5.27
C ASN A 125 18.30 -10.25 -4.35
N LYS A 126 17.46 -11.13 -4.93
CA LYS A 126 16.37 -11.81 -4.21
C LYS A 126 16.81 -12.63 -2.98
N GLU A 127 18.00 -13.23 -3.00
CA GLU A 127 18.55 -14.03 -1.90
C GLU A 127 18.98 -13.14 -0.74
N SER A 128 19.75 -12.07 -1.03
CA SER A 128 20.11 -11.05 -0.04
C SER A 128 18.86 -10.39 0.55
N PHE A 129 17.84 -10.15 -0.28
CA PHE A 129 16.59 -9.55 0.18
C PHE A 129 15.83 -10.50 1.12
N LYS A 130 15.66 -11.77 0.74
CA LYS A 130 15.04 -12.79 1.61
C LYS A 130 15.78 -12.91 2.94
N LYS A 131 17.11 -12.95 2.91
CA LYS A 131 17.94 -13.00 4.12
C LYS A 131 17.65 -11.79 5.03
N PHE A 132 17.67 -10.58 4.48
CA PHE A 132 17.36 -9.37 5.24
C PHE A 132 15.96 -9.38 5.86
N ILE A 133 14.95 -9.90 5.14
CA ILE A 133 13.58 -10.03 5.65
C ILE A 133 13.50 -11.05 6.79
N PHE A 134 14.18 -12.19 6.67
CA PHE A 134 14.23 -13.17 7.76
C PHE A 134 14.96 -12.62 8.99
N GLU A 135 16.09 -11.93 8.81
CA GLU A 135 16.78 -11.26 9.92
C GLU A 135 15.88 -10.21 10.59
N CYS A 136 15.08 -9.47 9.83
CA CYS A 136 14.10 -8.53 10.38
C CYS A 136 13.01 -9.24 11.18
N ILE A 137 12.51 -10.38 10.72
CA ILE A 137 11.50 -11.17 11.45
C ILE A 137 12.10 -11.71 12.73
N ASP A 138 13.29 -12.31 12.67
CA ASP A 138 14.02 -12.85 13.82
C ASP A 138 14.28 -11.77 14.88
N PHE A 139 14.70 -10.58 14.46
CA PHE A 139 14.88 -9.44 15.35
C PHE A 139 13.60 -9.08 16.11
N VAL A 140 12.48 -8.96 15.40
CA VAL A 140 11.19 -8.57 15.96
C VAL A 140 10.65 -9.65 16.91
N GLU A 141 10.77 -10.92 16.51
CA GLU A 141 10.30 -12.06 17.31
C GLU A 141 11.17 -12.31 18.54
N SER A 142 12.47 -12.03 18.47
CA SER A 142 13.36 -12.02 19.64
C SER A 142 12.98 -10.95 20.68
N CYS A 143 12.22 -9.93 20.27
CA CYS A 143 11.66 -8.92 21.18
C CYS A 143 10.35 -9.38 21.85
N GLY A 144 9.78 -10.52 21.45
CA GLY A 144 8.48 -11.02 21.92
C GLY A 144 7.28 -10.52 21.10
N ILE A 145 7.48 -10.05 19.87
CA ILE A 145 6.43 -9.62 18.94
C ILE A 145 6.29 -10.66 17.84
N GLN A 146 5.09 -11.19 17.61
CA GLN A 146 4.83 -12.15 16.54
C GLN A 146 4.49 -11.44 15.23
N VAL A 147 5.20 -11.77 14.15
CA VAL A 147 4.93 -11.21 12.81
C VAL A 147 3.84 -12.04 12.13
N THR A 148 2.67 -11.45 11.87
CA THR A 148 1.54 -12.18 11.27
C THR A 148 1.51 -12.06 9.75
N ALA A 149 2.01 -10.94 9.22
CA ALA A 149 1.99 -10.70 7.78
C ALA A 149 3.16 -9.81 7.33
N LEU A 150 3.55 -9.98 6.07
CA LEU A 150 4.48 -9.15 5.31
C LEU A 150 3.70 -8.42 4.21
N SER A 151 3.84 -7.09 4.15
CA SER A 151 3.22 -6.25 3.14
C SER A 151 4.24 -5.46 2.34
N SER A 152 4.06 -5.44 1.03
CA SER A 152 4.89 -4.66 0.10
C SER A 152 4.07 -4.23 -1.12
N ASP A 153 4.62 -3.33 -1.92
CA ASP A 153 4.12 -3.09 -3.26
C ASP A 153 4.36 -4.31 -4.18
N MET A 154 3.95 -4.20 -5.44
CA MET A 154 4.08 -5.24 -6.48
C MET A 154 5.22 -4.95 -7.47
N GLY A 155 6.22 -4.18 -7.07
CA GLY A 155 7.42 -3.93 -7.86
C GLY A 155 8.14 -5.24 -8.21
N ASN A 156 8.96 -5.22 -9.28
CA ASN A 156 9.64 -6.42 -9.78
C ASN A 156 10.48 -7.11 -8.70
N CYS A 157 11.22 -6.35 -7.90
CA CYS A 157 12.05 -6.87 -6.81
C CYS A 157 11.21 -7.57 -5.73
N ASN A 158 10.05 -6.98 -5.38
CA ASN A 158 9.16 -7.53 -4.36
C ASN A 158 8.47 -8.80 -4.85
N ARG A 159 8.07 -8.87 -6.13
CA ARG A 159 7.55 -10.11 -6.73
C ARG A 159 8.60 -11.22 -6.82
N ALA A 160 9.86 -10.86 -7.10
CA ALA A 160 10.96 -11.82 -7.06
C ALA A 160 11.19 -12.35 -5.63
N LEU A 161 11.13 -11.47 -4.62
CA LEU A 161 11.16 -11.88 -3.21
C LEU A 161 9.99 -12.82 -2.87
N TRP A 162 8.76 -12.49 -3.28
CA TRP A 162 7.60 -13.36 -3.02
C TRP A 162 7.81 -14.76 -3.61
N THR A 163 8.31 -14.84 -4.83
CA THR A 163 8.65 -16.14 -5.47
C THR A 163 9.69 -16.90 -4.66
N GLU A 164 10.71 -16.20 -4.16
CA GLU A 164 11.80 -16.77 -3.34
C GLU A 164 11.34 -17.19 -1.92
N LEU A 165 10.25 -16.60 -1.43
CA LEU A 165 9.54 -17.01 -0.21
C LEU A 165 8.57 -18.19 -0.45
N GLY A 166 8.42 -18.66 -1.70
CA GLY A 166 7.52 -19.75 -2.06
C GLY A 166 6.08 -19.31 -2.32
N ILE A 167 5.81 -18.00 -2.41
CA ILE A 167 4.49 -17.46 -2.75
C ILE A 167 4.17 -17.76 -4.21
N GLN A 168 3.00 -18.34 -4.46
CA GLN A 168 2.55 -18.73 -5.79
C GLN A 168 1.29 -17.96 -6.19
N ILE A 169 1.46 -17.02 -7.12
CA ILE A 169 0.37 -16.25 -7.73
C ILE A 169 0.17 -16.77 -9.15
N LYS A 170 -0.67 -17.79 -9.29
CA LYS A 170 -0.99 -18.43 -10.58
C LYS A 170 -2.49 -18.33 -10.85
N LYS A 171 -2.84 -18.26 -12.14
CA LYS A 171 -4.24 -18.34 -12.57
C LYS A 171 -4.84 -19.69 -12.18
N GLU A 172 -4.14 -20.76 -12.55
CA GLU A 172 -4.51 -22.16 -12.34
C GLU A 172 -3.54 -22.85 -11.37
N GLY A 173 -4.06 -23.81 -10.60
CA GLY A 173 -3.29 -24.58 -9.61
C GLY A 173 -3.35 -24.01 -8.19
N VAL A 174 -2.49 -24.55 -7.31
CA VAL A 174 -2.45 -24.15 -5.90
C VAL A 174 -1.85 -22.75 -5.78
N ARG A 175 -2.61 -21.84 -5.20
CA ARG A 175 -2.11 -20.55 -4.76
C ARG A 175 -1.61 -20.67 -3.34
N GLU A 176 -0.46 -20.05 -3.10
CA GLU A 176 0.10 -19.98 -1.76
C GLU A 176 0.42 -18.51 -1.50
N ASN A 177 -0.11 -17.99 -0.40
CA ASN A 177 0.07 -16.61 0.03
C ASN A 177 0.74 -16.52 1.40
N LYS A 178 1.28 -17.62 1.93
CA LYS A 178 2.02 -17.63 3.18
C LYS A 178 3.33 -18.43 3.06
N PHE A 179 4.26 -18.16 3.95
CA PHE A 179 5.47 -18.96 4.13
C PHE A 179 5.64 -19.30 5.61
N TYR A 180 6.39 -20.37 5.90
CA TYR A 180 6.62 -20.83 7.27
C TYR A 180 7.98 -20.33 7.78
N HIS A 181 8.00 -19.71 8.94
CA HIS A 181 9.21 -19.20 9.60
C HIS A 181 8.99 -19.18 11.13
N ASN A 182 10.03 -19.45 11.92
CA ASN A 182 9.99 -19.43 13.40
C ASN A 182 8.79 -20.14 14.05
N GLY A 183 8.33 -21.25 13.45
CA GLY A 183 7.27 -22.08 14.04
C GLY A 183 5.84 -21.67 13.67
N HIS A 184 5.64 -20.65 12.82
CA HIS A 184 4.30 -20.27 12.36
C HIS A 184 4.30 -19.79 10.90
N TYR A 185 3.08 -19.64 10.36
CA TYR A 185 2.89 -19.06 9.03
C TYR A 185 2.86 -17.54 9.09
N ILE A 186 3.47 -16.90 8.09
CA ILE A 186 3.44 -15.46 7.85
C ILE A 186 2.78 -15.22 6.50
N PHE A 187 1.72 -14.43 6.47
CA PHE A 187 0.95 -14.14 5.25
C PHE A 187 1.57 -13.00 4.45
N VAL A 188 1.66 -13.12 3.14
CA VAL A 188 2.09 -12.06 2.24
C VAL A 188 0.87 -11.34 1.69
N THR A 189 0.80 -10.03 1.90
CA THR A 189 -0.33 -9.19 1.50
C THR A 189 0.14 -8.02 0.62
N PRO A 190 -0.34 -7.89 -0.62
CA PRO A 190 -0.01 -6.73 -1.46
C PRO A 190 -0.57 -5.44 -0.88
N ASP A 191 0.06 -4.30 -1.20
CA ASP A 191 -0.54 -2.99 -0.93
C ASP A 191 -1.84 -2.82 -1.74
N VAL A 192 -2.96 -2.89 -1.02
CA VAL A 192 -4.33 -2.71 -1.52
C VAL A 192 -4.53 -1.36 -2.20
N CYS A 193 -3.87 -0.30 -1.73
CA CYS A 193 -3.95 1.02 -2.35
C CYS A 193 -3.27 1.03 -3.72
N HIS A 194 -2.17 0.29 -3.89
CA HIS A 194 -1.54 0.10 -5.19
C HIS A 194 -2.43 -0.71 -6.14
N LEU A 195 -3.02 -1.80 -5.65
CA LEU A 195 -4.01 -2.57 -6.43
C LEU A 195 -5.15 -1.67 -6.93
N LEU A 196 -5.75 -0.83 -6.09
CA LEU A 196 -6.83 0.06 -6.51
C LEU A 196 -6.40 1.05 -7.61
N LYS A 197 -5.20 1.64 -7.49
CA LYS A 197 -4.63 2.54 -8.51
C LYS A 197 -4.40 1.84 -9.84
N ASN A 198 -3.88 0.62 -9.80
CA ASN A 198 -3.61 -0.18 -10.99
C ASN A 198 -4.91 -0.60 -11.67
N LEU A 199 -5.95 -0.95 -10.91
CA LEU A 199 -7.27 -1.27 -11.44
C LEU A 199 -7.94 -0.07 -12.09
N LYS A 200 -7.82 1.11 -11.49
CA LYS A 200 -8.30 2.36 -12.08
C LYS A 200 -7.60 2.62 -13.42
N SER A 201 -6.28 2.47 -13.43
CA SER A 201 -5.46 2.66 -14.64
C SER A 201 -5.80 1.65 -15.74
N ALA A 202 -6.04 0.39 -15.38
CA ALA A 202 -6.47 -0.66 -16.30
C ALA A 202 -7.84 -0.33 -16.90
N THR A 203 -8.80 0.05 -16.06
CA THR A 203 -10.18 0.41 -16.46
C THR A 203 -10.22 1.61 -17.41
N LEU A 204 -9.33 2.60 -17.22
CA LEU A 204 -9.26 3.78 -18.09
C LEU A 204 -8.53 3.54 -19.41
N LYS A 205 -7.51 2.68 -19.42
CA LYS A 205 -6.67 2.43 -20.61
C LYS A 205 -7.27 1.43 -21.58
N GLY A 206 -8.09 0.50 -21.10
CA GLY A 206 -8.63 -0.55 -21.94
C GLY A 206 -9.82 -1.25 -21.31
N ASP A 207 -10.26 -2.28 -22.01
CA ASP A 207 -11.42 -3.05 -21.65
C ASP A 207 -11.05 -4.14 -20.64
N ILE A 208 -11.91 -4.29 -19.63
CA ILE A 208 -11.85 -5.40 -18.67
C ILE A 208 -13.03 -6.32 -18.99
N ILE A 209 -12.76 -7.59 -19.28
CA ILE A 209 -13.77 -8.56 -19.69
C ILE A 209 -14.07 -9.48 -18.50
N LEU A 210 -15.33 -9.43 -18.05
CA LEU A 210 -15.86 -10.30 -17.01
C LEU A 210 -16.21 -11.69 -17.59
N PRO A 211 -16.18 -12.75 -16.76
CA PRO A 211 -16.63 -14.07 -17.18
C PRO A 211 -18.11 -14.09 -17.57
N VAL A 212 -18.47 -14.89 -18.59
CA VAL A 212 -19.87 -15.09 -19.04
C VAL A 212 -20.77 -15.51 -17.88
N THR A 213 -20.36 -16.51 -17.11
CA THR A 213 -21.10 -17.06 -15.98
C THR A 213 -21.36 -16.03 -14.88
N TYR A 214 -20.42 -15.11 -14.66
CA TYR A 214 -20.59 -14.01 -13.72
C TYR A 214 -21.62 -13.00 -14.24
N CYS A 215 -21.63 -12.72 -15.54
CA CYS A 215 -22.59 -11.81 -16.14
C CYS A 215 -24.02 -12.37 -16.09
N GLU A 216 -24.20 -13.64 -16.42
CA GLU A 216 -25.50 -14.32 -16.37
C GLU A 216 -26.08 -14.34 -14.95
N SER A 217 -25.28 -14.76 -13.96
CA SER A 217 -25.71 -14.81 -12.55
C SER A 217 -26.07 -13.45 -11.96
N ASN A 218 -25.52 -12.35 -12.50
CA ASN A 218 -25.79 -10.98 -12.06
C ASN A 218 -26.69 -10.20 -13.04
N ASN A 219 -27.26 -10.86 -14.06
CA ASN A 219 -28.08 -10.24 -15.10
C ASN A 219 -27.42 -9.03 -15.80
N LEU A 220 -26.12 -9.09 -16.04
CA LEU A 220 -25.35 -8.03 -16.69
C LEU A 220 -25.52 -8.08 -18.21
N LYS A 221 -25.68 -6.91 -18.84
CA LYS A 221 -25.98 -6.77 -20.27
C LYS A 221 -24.79 -7.05 -21.19
N THR A 222 -23.59 -6.82 -20.67
CA THR A 222 -22.32 -7.03 -21.38
C THR A 222 -21.28 -7.58 -20.43
N GLN A 223 -20.29 -8.30 -20.99
CA GLN A 223 -19.09 -8.74 -20.27
C GLN A 223 -18.06 -7.61 -20.12
N ILE A 224 -18.20 -6.52 -20.87
CA ILE A 224 -17.14 -5.53 -21.01
C ILE A 224 -17.34 -4.36 -20.05
N ILE A 225 -16.33 -4.10 -19.23
CA ILE A 225 -16.20 -2.91 -18.40
C ILE A 225 -15.35 -1.88 -19.15
N LYS A 226 -15.88 -0.66 -19.30
CA LYS A 226 -15.21 0.42 -20.02
C LYS A 226 -15.15 1.69 -19.18
N GLY A 227 -13.94 2.13 -18.84
CA GLY A 227 -13.73 3.45 -18.23
C GLY A 227 -14.11 4.62 -19.14
N SER A 228 -14.22 4.39 -20.45
CA SER A 228 -14.64 5.39 -21.42
C SER A 228 -16.06 5.91 -21.18
N TYR A 229 -16.97 5.13 -20.60
CA TYR A 229 -18.31 5.61 -20.23
C TYR A 229 -18.25 6.74 -19.18
N ILE A 230 -17.34 6.60 -18.20
CA ILE A 230 -17.12 7.60 -17.14
C ILE A 230 -16.45 8.84 -17.76
N ALA A 231 -15.43 8.63 -18.58
CA ALA A 231 -14.71 9.72 -19.23
C ALA A 231 -15.61 10.53 -20.16
N LYS A 232 -16.47 9.84 -20.93
CA LYS A 232 -17.47 10.46 -21.81
C LYS A 232 -18.47 11.27 -21.00
N LEU A 233 -19.12 10.66 -20.00
CA LEU A 233 -20.11 11.36 -19.16
C LEU A 233 -19.51 12.60 -18.50
N TRP A 234 -18.30 12.48 -17.94
CA TRP A 234 -17.63 13.61 -17.31
C TRP A 234 -17.32 14.75 -18.31
N THR A 235 -16.84 14.39 -19.50
CA THR A 235 -16.52 15.36 -20.56
C THR A 235 -17.77 16.04 -21.11
N ASP A 236 -18.84 15.29 -21.32
CA ASP A 236 -20.12 15.80 -21.79
C ASP A 236 -20.73 16.77 -20.76
N GLU A 237 -20.65 16.47 -19.46
CA GLU A 237 -21.11 17.38 -18.39
C GLU A 237 -20.30 18.68 -18.32
N ILE A 238 -18.97 18.61 -18.53
CA ILE A 238 -18.08 19.78 -18.59
C ILE A 238 -18.35 20.62 -19.83
N ASN A 239 -18.39 20.01 -21.01
CA ASN A 239 -18.58 20.71 -22.28
C ASN A 239 -19.95 21.39 -22.37
N ALA A 240 -20.98 20.76 -21.79
CA ALA A 240 -22.31 21.35 -21.69
C ALA A 240 -22.41 22.46 -20.63
N GLY A 241 -21.33 22.77 -19.90
CA GLY A 241 -21.31 23.82 -18.89
C GLY A 241 -22.29 23.57 -17.73
N LYS A 242 -22.59 22.30 -17.42
CA LYS A 242 -23.57 21.97 -16.37
C LYS A 242 -23.05 22.43 -15.01
N GLU A 243 -23.82 23.29 -14.32
CA GLU A 243 -23.52 23.70 -12.96
C GLU A 243 -23.63 22.51 -11.97
N LEU A 244 -24.68 21.68 -12.13
CA LEU A 244 -24.93 20.50 -11.32
C LEU A 244 -24.49 19.23 -12.05
N ARG A 245 -23.22 18.86 -11.85
CA ARG A 245 -22.63 17.65 -12.44
C ARG A 245 -22.85 16.42 -11.57
N SER A 246 -23.25 15.32 -12.18
CA SER A 246 -23.39 14.02 -11.51
C SER A 246 -22.02 13.50 -11.04
N LEU A 247 -20.98 13.77 -11.83
CA LEU A 247 -19.59 13.42 -11.53
C LEU A 247 -18.78 14.59 -10.94
N HIS A 248 -19.40 15.47 -10.16
CA HIS A 248 -18.75 16.66 -9.56
C HIS A 248 -17.54 16.33 -8.66
N HIS A 249 -17.49 15.13 -8.06
CA HIS A 249 -16.38 14.69 -7.22
C HIS A 249 -15.15 14.25 -8.02
N LEU A 250 -15.28 14.04 -9.34
CA LEU A 250 -14.16 13.67 -10.20
C LEU A 250 -13.54 14.93 -10.81
N ASN A 251 -12.23 15.05 -10.68
CA ASN A 251 -11.47 16.13 -11.30
C ASN A 251 -10.90 15.67 -12.64
N ARG A 252 -10.43 16.62 -13.47
CA ARG A 252 -9.79 16.31 -14.76
C ARG A 252 -8.68 15.26 -14.63
N ASN A 253 -7.84 15.40 -13.61
CA ASN A 253 -6.71 14.49 -13.36
C ASN A 253 -7.16 13.11 -12.86
N ASP A 254 -8.42 12.95 -12.43
CA ASP A 254 -8.97 11.65 -12.07
C ASP A 254 -9.32 10.84 -13.33
N ILE A 255 -9.72 11.50 -14.41
CA ILE A 255 -10.10 10.87 -15.68
C ILE A 255 -8.91 10.79 -16.65
N TYR A 256 -8.12 11.87 -16.73
CA TYR A 256 -6.98 12.01 -17.62
C TYR A 256 -5.68 12.23 -16.82
N PRO A 257 -5.22 11.22 -16.07
CA PRO A 257 -4.03 11.36 -15.22
C PRO A 257 -2.73 11.34 -16.03
N ASP A 258 -1.81 12.24 -15.67
CA ASP A 258 -0.39 12.11 -16.00
C ASP A 258 0.30 11.04 -15.13
N ASN A 259 1.62 10.88 -15.28
CA ASN A 259 2.37 9.86 -14.55
C ASN A 259 2.38 10.09 -13.02
N PHE A 260 2.41 11.33 -12.55
CA PHE A 260 2.39 11.64 -11.12
C PHE A 260 1.00 11.39 -10.53
N GLN A 261 -0.05 11.76 -11.26
CA GLN A 261 -1.43 11.63 -10.78
C GLN A 261 -1.90 10.18 -10.71
N LYS A 262 -1.30 9.26 -11.49
CA LYS A 262 -1.53 7.81 -11.34
C LYS A 262 -1.16 7.29 -9.95
N MET A 263 -0.23 7.95 -9.24
CA MET A 263 0.16 7.56 -7.89
C MET A 263 -0.83 8.02 -6.81
N ASN A 264 -1.79 8.89 -7.14
CA ASN A 264 -2.75 9.43 -6.17
C ASN A 264 -3.86 8.41 -5.85
N VAL A 265 -3.78 7.79 -4.67
CA VAL A 265 -4.80 6.84 -4.18
C VAL A 265 -6.17 7.51 -4.04
N GLY A 266 -6.21 8.78 -3.63
CA GLY A 266 -7.46 9.54 -3.51
C GLY A 266 -8.22 9.64 -4.83
N ALA A 267 -7.52 9.73 -5.96
CA ALA A 267 -8.13 9.72 -7.29
C ALA A 267 -8.80 8.37 -7.61
N ALA A 268 -8.17 7.26 -7.22
CA ALA A 268 -8.73 5.93 -7.41
C ALA A 268 -9.94 5.67 -6.49
N ILE A 269 -9.91 6.15 -5.25
CA ILE A 269 -11.04 6.08 -4.32
C ILE A 269 -12.25 6.86 -4.86
N ARG A 270 -12.04 8.07 -5.39
CA ARG A 270 -13.12 8.88 -5.97
C ARG A 270 -13.69 8.22 -7.23
N PHE A 271 -12.84 7.64 -8.06
CA PHE A 271 -13.22 6.91 -9.27
C PHE A 271 -14.11 5.70 -8.92
N PHE A 272 -13.63 4.80 -8.05
CA PHE A 272 -14.39 3.65 -7.56
C PHE A 272 -15.29 4.02 -6.37
N SER A 273 -16.19 4.98 -6.57
CA SER A 273 -17.13 5.40 -5.54
C SER A 273 -18.58 5.08 -5.92
N LEU A 274 -19.43 4.94 -4.90
CA LEU A 274 -20.89 4.81 -5.10
C LEU A 274 -21.46 5.96 -5.93
N LYS A 275 -20.93 7.19 -5.77
CA LYS A 275 -21.34 8.35 -6.56
C LYS A 275 -21.10 8.13 -8.05
N THR A 276 -19.94 7.58 -8.43
CA THR A 276 -19.63 7.27 -9.82
C THR A 276 -20.56 6.18 -10.38
N ALA A 277 -20.83 5.12 -9.62
CA ALA A 277 -21.75 4.07 -10.05
C ALA A 277 -23.17 4.60 -10.28
N VAL A 278 -23.71 5.37 -9.32
CA VAL A 278 -25.05 5.97 -9.42
C VAL A 278 -25.13 6.96 -10.58
N ALA A 279 -24.08 7.75 -10.82
CA ALA A 279 -24.05 8.67 -11.96
C ALA A 279 -24.16 7.94 -13.31
N LEU A 280 -23.49 6.78 -13.46
CA LEU A 280 -23.63 5.95 -14.66
C LEU A 280 -25.05 5.37 -14.78
N GLU A 281 -25.61 4.84 -13.69
CA GLU A 281 -26.99 4.30 -13.65
C GLU A 281 -28.02 5.36 -14.06
N LEU A 282 -27.90 6.58 -13.52
CA LEU A 282 -28.76 7.71 -13.88
C LEU A 282 -28.57 8.13 -15.34
N ALA A 283 -27.34 8.21 -15.83
CA ALA A 283 -27.07 8.56 -17.22
C ALA A 283 -27.67 7.54 -18.20
N VAL A 284 -27.69 6.25 -17.85
CA VAL A 284 -28.40 5.21 -18.63
C VAL A 284 -29.91 5.42 -18.56
N LYS A 285 -30.46 5.68 -17.36
CA LYS A 285 -31.90 5.94 -17.18
C LYS A 285 -32.40 7.14 -17.98
N PHE A 286 -31.58 8.18 -18.11
CA PHE A 286 -31.86 9.37 -18.92
C PHE A 286 -31.46 9.23 -20.40
N GLY A 287 -31.00 8.07 -20.85
CA GLY A 287 -30.62 7.83 -22.24
C GLY A 287 -29.34 8.54 -22.71
N THR A 288 -28.54 9.09 -21.78
CA THR A 288 -27.24 9.73 -22.09
C THR A 288 -26.14 8.70 -22.36
N LEU A 289 -26.22 7.53 -21.71
CA LEU A 289 -25.31 6.40 -21.89
C LEU A 289 -26.07 5.13 -22.30
N PRO A 290 -25.42 4.20 -23.03
CA PRO A 290 -26.03 2.92 -23.40
C PRO A 290 -26.21 2.01 -22.19
N GLN A 291 -27.13 1.05 -22.28
CA GLN A 291 -27.42 0.05 -21.23
C GLN A 291 -26.17 -0.73 -20.78
N ASP A 292 -25.20 -0.93 -21.67
CA ASP A 292 -23.91 -1.56 -21.39
C ASP A 292 -23.12 -0.87 -20.26
N ALA A 293 -23.32 0.44 -20.04
CA ALA A 293 -22.66 1.16 -18.95
C ALA A 293 -23.10 0.67 -17.55
N LEU A 294 -24.23 -0.03 -17.44
CA LEU A 294 -24.68 -0.64 -16.18
C LEU A 294 -23.72 -1.73 -15.68
N THR A 295 -23.09 -2.50 -16.57
CA THR A 295 -22.07 -3.47 -16.17
C THR A 295 -20.87 -2.75 -15.52
N THR A 296 -20.47 -1.58 -16.07
CA THR A 296 -19.41 -0.74 -15.49
C THR A 296 -19.81 -0.19 -14.12
N ALA A 297 -21.06 0.25 -13.95
CA ALA A 297 -21.58 0.71 -12.66
C ALA A 297 -21.57 -0.42 -11.60
N HIS A 298 -22.01 -1.62 -11.97
CA HIS A 298 -21.98 -2.81 -11.11
C HIS A 298 -20.56 -3.14 -10.65
N PHE A 299 -19.60 -3.15 -11.57
CA PHE A 299 -18.19 -3.38 -11.25
C PHE A 299 -17.64 -2.32 -10.30
N ILE A 300 -17.97 -1.04 -10.50
CA ILE A 300 -17.55 0.04 -9.58
C ILE A 300 -18.08 -0.21 -8.16
N ARG A 301 -19.33 -0.62 -8.00
CA ARG A 301 -19.91 -0.96 -6.68
C ARG A 301 -19.16 -2.11 -6.02
N LEU A 302 -18.85 -3.14 -6.79
CA LEU A 302 -18.12 -4.30 -6.33
C LEU A 302 -16.72 -3.92 -5.80
N ILE A 303 -15.97 -3.11 -6.57
CA ILE A 303 -14.65 -2.64 -6.17
C ILE A 303 -14.72 -1.68 -4.98
N TYR A 304 -15.75 -0.83 -4.92
CA TYR A 304 -16.01 0.03 -3.77
C TYR A 304 -16.21 -0.79 -2.49
N GLU A 305 -17.03 -1.84 -2.54
CA GLU A 305 -17.29 -2.72 -1.39
C GLU A 305 -16.02 -3.46 -0.97
N TRP A 306 -15.30 -4.04 -1.93
CA TRP A 306 -14.02 -4.70 -1.69
C TRP A 306 -13.01 -3.77 -1.02
N PHE A 307 -12.79 -2.58 -1.58
CA PHE A 307 -11.83 -1.64 -1.02
C PHE A 307 -12.25 -1.14 0.37
N THR A 308 -13.55 -0.92 0.59
CA THR A 308 -14.10 -0.52 1.89
C THR A 308 -13.87 -1.58 2.96
N LEU A 309 -13.94 -2.86 2.59
CA LEU A 309 -13.66 -3.99 3.47
C LEU A 309 -12.16 -4.09 3.79
N THR A 310 -11.30 -4.10 2.77
CA THR A 310 -9.85 -4.30 2.92
C THR A 310 -9.12 -3.10 3.52
N ALA A 311 -9.66 -1.88 3.36
CA ALA A 311 -9.10 -0.65 3.94
C ALA A 311 -9.89 -0.15 5.17
N SER A 312 -10.73 -1.00 5.77
CA SER A 312 -11.57 -0.62 6.91
C SER A 312 -10.75 -0.13 8.11
N LYS A 313 -11.19 0.99 8.70
CA LYS A 313 -10.63 1.55 9.95
C LYS A 313 -11.64 1.61 11.09
N VAL A 314 -12.88 1.20 10.83
CA VAL A 314 -14.01 1.36 11.76
C VAL A 314 -14.82 0.08 11.84
N ARG A 315 -15.38 -0.20 13.02
CA ARG A 315 -16.10 -1.44 13.29
C ARG A 315 -17.20 -1.75 12.27
N LYS A 316 -17.92 -0.70 11.82
CA LYS A 316 -19.02 -0.81 10.83
C LYS A 316 -18.59 -1.45 9.51
N THR A 317 -17.39 -1.14 9.02
CA THR A 317 -16.88 -1.66 7.75
C THR A 317 -15.94 -2.86 7.93
N SER A 318 -15.51 -3.15 9.15
CA SER A 318 -14.59 -4.26 9.49
C SER A 318 -15.30 -5.62 9.61
N ILE A 319 -14.51 -6.70 9.57
CA ILE A 319 -15.00 -8.05 9.86
C ILE A 319 -15.32 -8.17 11.36
N THR A 320 -16.49 -8.70 11.67
CA THR A 320 -17.01 -8.91 13.02
C THR A 320 -17.56 -10.33 13.15
N LYS A 321 -17.79 -10.80 14.37
CA LYS A 321 -18.35 -12.14 14.60
C LYS A 321 -19.69 -12.39 13.88
N HIS A 322 -20.50 -11.35 13.66
CA HIS A 322 -21.83 -11.48 13.05
C HIS A 322 -21.83 -11.41 11.52
N ASN A 323 -20.80 -10.82 10.90
CA ASN A 323 -20.74 -10.63 9.44
C ASN A 323 -19.55 -11.35 8.79
N LYS A 324 -18.80 -12.16 9.55
CA LYS A 324 -17.61 -12.86 9.06
C LYS A 324 -17.91 -13.78 7.89
N GLU A 325 -19.01 -14.53 7.93
CA GLU A 325 -19.41 -15.49 6.90
C GLU A 325 -19.78 -14.75 5.62
N GLN A 326 -20.69 -13.77 5.71
CA GLN A 326 -21.07 -12.94 4.56
C GLN A 326 -19.85 -12.26 3.89
N LYS A 327 -18.91 -11.73 4.70
CA LYS A 327 -17.71 -11.07 4.17
C LYS A 327 -16.70 -12.06 3.60
N TYR A 328 -16.61 -13.25 4.18
CA TYR A 328 -15.81 -14.34 3.65
C TYR A 328 -16.34 -14.76 2.27
N ASP A 329 -17.64 -15.01 2.15
CA ASP A 329 -18.29 -15.35 0.88
C ASP A 329 -18.11 -14.26 -0.17
N PHE A 330 -18.19 -12.99 0.24
CA PHE A 330 -17.91 -11.86 -0.63
C PHE A 330 -16.46 -11.87 -1.14
N LEU A 331 -15.47 -12.09 -0.26
CA LEU A 331 -14.06 -12.17 -0.65
C LEU A 331 -13.79 -13.36 -1.57
N GLU A 332 -14.39 -14.52 -1.32
CA GLU A 332 -14.30 -15.69 -2.20
C GLU A 332 -14.88 -15.40 -3.60
N LYS A 333 -16.02 -14.70 -3.67
CA LYS A 333 -16.59 -14.23 -4.95
C LYS A 333 -15.65 -13.27 -5.69
N ILE A 334 -15.02 -12.34 -4.97
CA ILE A 334 -14.03 -11.43 -5.56
C ILE A 334 -12.83 -12.24 -6.08
N ILE A 335 -12.32 -13.19 -5.30
CA ILE A 335 -11.22 -14.06 -5.72
C ILE A 335 -11.61 -14.74 -7.02
N ALA A 336 -12.72 -15.49 -7.04
CA ALA A 336 -13.25 -16.20 -8.21
C ALA A 336 -13.43 -15.30 -9.45
N LEU A 337 -13.89 -14.07 -9.25
CA LEU A 337 -14.03 -13.10 -10.34
C LEU A 337 -12.66 -12.74 -10.95
N PHE A 338 -11.69 -12.38 -10.11
CA PHE A 338 -10.38 -11.93 -10.56
C PHE A 338 -9.49 -13.05 -11.13
N GLU A 339 -9.80 -14.32 -10.87
CA GLU A 339 -9.13 -15.44 -11.55
C GLU A 339 -9.52 -15.53 -13.03
N ASN A 340 -10.75 -15.13 -13.33
CA ASN A 340 -11.38 -15.38 -14.63
C ASN A 340 -11.55 -14.10 -15.47
N ILE A 341 -11.21 -12.95 -14.91
CA ILE A 341 -11.23 -11.66 -15.61
C ILE A 341 -10.09 -11.55 -16.63
N THR A 342 -10.35 -10.91 -17.77
CA THR A 342 -9.32 -10.58 -18.76
C THR A 342 -9.11 -9.07 -18.80
N ILE A 343 -7.85 -8.61 -18.75
CA ILE A 343 -7.50 -7.18 -18.80
C ILE A 343 -6.70 -6.94 -20.09
N GLY A 344 -7.33 -6.27 -21.07
CA GLY A 344 -6.79 -6.18 -22.43
C GLY A 344 -6.94 -7.50 -23.19
N ASN A 345 -5.86 -7.98 -23.82
CA ASN A 345 -5.93 -9.13 -24.75
C ASN A 345 -5.70 -10.50 -24.08
N SER A 346 -5.26 -10.54 -22.83
CA SER A 346 -4.98 -11.79 -22.11
C SER A 346 -5.12 -11.62 -20.60
N TRP A 347 -5.28 -12.74 -19.89
CA TRP A 347 -5.22 -12.72 -18.42
C TRP A 347 -3.86 -12.20 -17.99
N LYS A 348 -3.85 -11.16 -17.16
CA LYS A 348 -2.65 -10.60 -16.53
C LYS A 348 -2.97 -10.32 -15.07
N PRO A 349 -2.09 -10.70 -14.13
CA PRO A 349 -2.24 -10.28 -12.76
C PRO A 349 -2.18 -8.76 -12.69
N LEU A 350 -3.05 -8.18 -11.86
CA LEU A 350 -3.12 -6.75 -11.66
C LEU A 350 -1.85 -6.28 -10.92
N ASN A 351 -0.83 -5.85 -11.66
CA ASN A 351 0.44 -5.39 -11.11
C ASN A 351 0.52 -3.88 -10.99
#